data_AF-G0MRU8-F1
#
_entry.id   AF-G0MRU8-F1
#
_cell.length_a   1.000
_cell.length_b   1.000
_cell.length_c   1.000
_cell.angle_alpha   90.00
_cell.angle_beta   90.00
_cell.angle_gamma   90.00
#
_symmetry.space_group_name_H-M   'P 1'
#
loop_
_entity.id
_entity.type
_entity.pdbx_description
1 polymer ?
#
loop_
_entity_poly.entity_id
_entity_poly.type
_entity_poly.pdbx_seq_one_letter_code
_entity_poly.pdbx_strand_id
1 'polypeptide(L)'
;MYNHVFVFLLAFSCCIYSLKADFVCPTDHITMAAGQTGVIPAGATSQVKIAAGVNCTYTFDIPRGFALKMETLTDYDVSPGDFVMFGHYYIPPTTDGVADLDYALSETVPFIFKSVTGNLTFMATYTYVDLKPYTQVLKPTGAYFNASLEANKYYTIQASTVTDQVCLQYGSRDTGFVDFSVYGVYIFDGDNIVTAPYAGRLSDIFRNHHYEFYSTSNTVSLVNMFNQGSDSLFLGNDASVIEPMDKYGVYVMDNDKDLESWMGMVQDPYPLPDAWYTVICNMCTSFTIEHLLFDKKYENASGYVGIQGLTPTDRLPTMLTYPYSPSNNNSFPQVIPAQMATFHLHNASFEFLFSPGTPQQDFSAGNGKTKSVYSPQLWDPNATPSFDYTFSDPLTVYNFSINLQTIGLENDGDELNVQVGSVNGLTTLDKKWI
;
A
#
# COMPACT_ATOMS: atom_id res chain seq x y z
N MET A 1 48.29 69.04 -61.34
CA MET A 1 48.82 67.72 -61.76
C MET A 1 49.25 66.97 -60.51
N TYR A 2 48.73 65.74 -60.35
CA TYR A 2 49.03 64.70 -59.32
C TYR A 2 48.80 65.09 -57.84
N ASN A 3 47.77 64.65 -57.10
CA ASN A 3 47.02 63.39 -56.94
C ASN A 3 47.66 62.40 -55.94
N HIS A 4 46.87 62.04 -54.91
CA HIS A 4 46.94 60.97 -53.90
C HIS A 4 46.97 61.50 -52.45
N VAL A 5 46.28 60.99 -51.42
CA VAL A 5 45.32 59.90 -51.14
C VAL A 5 44.82 60.20 -49.70
N PHE A 6 43.52 60.04 -49.38
CA PHE A 6 43.05 59.12 -48.31
C PHE A 6 41.53 59.22 -48.08
N VAL A 7 40.94 58.03 -48.08
CA VAL A 7 39.53 57.67 -47.93
C VAL A 7 39.16 57.67 -46.44
N PHE A 8 38.00 58.21 -46.08
CA PHE A 8 37.32 57.89 -44.82
C PHE A 8 35.91 57.38 -45.13
N LEU A 9 35.77 56.05 -45.11
CA LEU A 9 34.50 55.36 -45.12
C LEU A 9 34.04 55.23 -43.66
N LEU A 10 32.99 55.97 -43.28
CA LEU A 10 32.35 55.88 -41.97
C LEU A 10 31.32 54.74 -42.03
N ALA A 11 31.74 53.54 -41.63
CA ALA A 11 30.83 52.42 -41.40
C ALA A 11 30.12 52.63 -40.06
N PHE A 12 28.85 52.99 -40.13
CA PHE A 12 27.92 53.00 -39.00
C PHE A 12 27.64 51.55 -38.58
N SER A 13 28.48 51.00 -37.69
CA SER A 13 28.18 49.74 -37.00
C SER A 13 27.26 50.07 -35.83
N CYS A 14 25.96 49.93 -36.06
CA CYS A 14 24.97 49.82 -35.00
C CYS A 14 25.28 48.53 -34.20
N CYS A 15 26.07 48.65 -33.15
CA CYS A 15 26.11 47.66 -32.08
C CYS A 15 24.74 47.68 -31.40
N ILE A 16 23.83 46.86 -31.91
CA ILE A 16 22.65 46.43 -31.17
C ILE A 16 23.20 45.57 -30.02
N TYR A 17 23.48 46.22 -28.89
CA TYR A 17 23.64 45.53 -27.62
C TYR A 17 22.30 44.87 -27.32
N SER A 18 22.17 43.60 -27.70
CA SER A 18 21.12 42.73 -27.21
C SER A 18 21.39 42.53 -25.72
N LEU A 19 20.79 43.38 -24.89
CA LEU A 19 20.68 43.16 -23.46
C LEU A 19 19.81 41.91 -23.28
N LYS A 20 20.43 40.72 -23.32
CA LYS A 20 19.87 39.56 -22.63
C LYS A 20 19.75 39.99 -21.17
N ALA A 21 18.52 40.19 -20.69
CA ALA A 21 18.28 40.19 -19.27
C ALA A 21 18.74 38.83 -18.76
N ASP A 22 19.87 38.79 -18.07
CA ASP A 22 20.34 37.56 -17.44
C ASP A 22 19.25 37.10 -16.47
N PHE A 23 18.79 35.87 -16.66
CA PHE A 23 17.85 35.25 -15.74
C PHE A 23 18.56 35.11 -14.38
N VAL A 24 18.13 35.87 -13.37
CA VAL A 24 18.70 35.80 -12.02
C VAL A 24 17.94 34.75 -11.22
N CYS A 25 18.66 33.73 -10.75
CA CYS A 25 18.06 32.75 -9.84
C CYS A 25 17.59 33.46 -8.56
N PRO A 26 16.37 33.18 -8.08
CA PRO A 26 15.92 33.69 -6.79
C PRO A 26 16.84 33.19 -5.67
N THR A 27 17.10 34.03 -4.68
CA THR A 27 17.80 33.65 -3.44
C THR A 27 16.85 33.55 -2.25
N ASP A 28 15.74 34.27 -2.32
CA ASP A 28 14.76 34.34 -1.24
C ASP A 28 13.80 33.16 -1.33
N HIS A 29 13.42 32.65 -0.16
CA HIS A 29 12.41 31.60 -0.06
C HIS A 29 11.02 32.17 -0.38
N ILE A 30 10.23 31.41 -1.12
CA ILE A 30 8.80 31.68 -1.30
C ILE A 30 8.08 31.16 -0.06
N THR A 31 7.37 32.05 0.60
CA THR A 31 6.61 31.75 1.83
C THR A 31 5.14 32.12 1.63
N MET A 32 4.26 31.50 2.40
CA MET A 32 2.83 31.84 2.39
C MET A 32 2.55 33.33 2.68
N ALA A 33 3.42 34.00 3.45
CA ALA A 33 3.28 35.43 3.75
C ALA A 33 3.53 36.33 2.52
N ALA A 34 4.30 35.86 1.53
CA ALA A 34 4.50 36.55 0.26
C ALA A 34 3.29 36.42 -0.69
N GLY A 35 2.42 35.44 -0.44
CA GLY A 35 1.20 35.19 -1.20
C GLY A 35 0.77 33.72 -1.10
N GLN A 36 -0.53 33.48 -1.04
CA GLN A 36 -1.08 32.11 -1.03
C GLN A 36 -0.95 31.43 -2.39
N THR A 37 -0.89 32.20 -3.48
CA THR A 37 -0.77 31.72 -4.85
C THR A 37 0.26 32.54 -5.61
N GLY A 38 0.94 31.93 -6.57
CA GLY A 38 1.84 32.66 -7.45
C GLY A 38 2.29 31.84 -8.65
N VAL A 39 3.22 32.43 -9.43
CA VAL A 39 3.75 31.85 -10.66
C VAL A 39 5.28 31.92 -10.63
N ILE A 40 5.93 30.86 -11.11
CA ILE A 40 7.36 30.81 -11.39
C ILE A 40 7.62 30.53 -12.89
N PRO A 41 8.50 31.29 -13.55
CA PRO A 41 9.14 32.52 -13.07
C PRO A 41 8.13 33.65 -12.75
N ALA A 42 8.50 34.55 -11.84
CA ALA A 42 7.60 35.60 -11.35
C ALA A 42 7.06 36.49 -12.49
N GLY A 43 5.74 36.68 -12.52
CA GLY A 43 5.07 37.49 -13.54
C GLY A 43 4.87 36.81 -14.90
N ALA A 44 5.26 35.54 -15.05
CA ALA A 44 5.03 34.79 -16.28
C ALA A 44 3.52 34.59 -16.53
N THR A 45 3.10 34.79 -17.78
CA THR A 45 1.73 34.50 -18.26
C THR A 45 1.70 33.32 -19.23
N SER A 46 2.87 32.79 -19.59
CA SER A 46 3.09 31.63 -20.46
C SER A 46 4.45 31.00 -20.12
N GLN A 47 4.76 29.82 -20.68
CA GLN A 47 6.07 29.20 -20.54
C GLN A 47 7.19 30.18 -20.93
N VAL A 48 8.20 30.28 -20.09
CA VAL A 48 9.36 31.15 -20.27
C VAL A 48 10.54 30.31 -20.72
N LYS A 49 11.19 30.73 -21.80
CA LYS A 49 12.41 30.09 -22.30
C LYS A 49 13.60 30.40 -21.40
N ILE A 50 14.26 29.37 -20.91
CA ILE A 50 15.41 29.46 -20.01
C ILE A 50 16.70 29.44 -20.84
N ALA A 51 17.63 30.34 -20.53
CA ALA A 51 18.90 30.43 -21.25
C ALA A 51 19.80 29.22 -20.97
N ALA A 52 20.64 28.88 -21.94
CA ALA A 52 21.64 27.82 -21.79
C ALA A 52 22.62 28.13 -20.64
N GLY A 53 22.96 27.11 -19.85
CA GLY A 53 23.84 27.20 -18.69
C GLY A 53 23.16 27.60 -17.39
N VAL A 54 21.86 27.90 -17.41
CA VAL A 54 21.11 28.25 -16.19
C VAL A 54 20.83 27.00 -15.37
N ASN A 55 21.14 27.07 -14.08
CA ASN A 55 20.80 26.07 -13.07
C ASN A 55 20.32 26.82 -11.82
N CYS A 56 19.02 26.77 -11.56
CA CYS A 56 18.40 27.55 -10.50
C CYS A 56 17.48 26.69 -9.65
N THR A 57 17.20 27.19 -8.45
CA THR A 57 16.27 26.58 -7.51
C THR A 57 15.39 27.67 -6.91
N TYR A 58 14.07 27.49 -7.00
CA TYR A 58 13.12 28.19 -6.14
C TYR A 58 12.94 27.34 -4.89
N THR A 59 13.08 27.93 -3.71
CA THR A 59 12.85 27.22 -2.45
C THR A 59 11.52 27.69 -1.86
N PHE A 60 10.64 26.75 -1.51
CA PHE A 60 9.36 27.04 -0.86
C PHE A 60 9.41 26.59 0.59
N ASP A 61 8.97 27.45 1.50
CA ASP A 61 8.71 27.08 2.88
C ASP A 61 7.21 26.80 3.04
N ILE A 62 6.88 25.59 3.50
CA ILE A 62 5.49 25.16 3.71
C ILE A 62 5.23 25.12 5.22
N PRO A 63 4.40 26.03 5.74
CA PRO A 63 4.03 25.99 7.16
C PRO A 63 3.21 24.74 7.46
N ARG A 64 3.29 24.26 8.71
CA ARG A 64 2.46 23.15 9.17
C ARG A 64 0.97 23.43 8.99
N GLY A 65 0.22 22.40 8.62
CA GLY A 65 -1.20 22.53 8.25
C GLY A 65 -1.44 23.09 6.86
N PHE A 66 -0.42 23.18 6.01
CA PHE A 66 -0.57 23.51 4.60
C PHE A 66 0.11 22.47 3.72
N ALA A 67 -0.41 22.32 2.51
CA ALA A 67 0.26 21.65 1.39
C ALA A 67 0.57 22.67 0.30
N LEU A 68 1.64 22.45 -0.46
CA LEU A 68 1.93 23.22 -1.67
C LEU A 68 1.47 22.42 -2.88
N LYS A 69 0.40 22.88 -3.55
CA LYS A 69 -0.02 22.41 -4.87
C LYS A 69 0.84 23.08 -5.93
N MET A 70 1.42 22.30 -6.84
CA MET A 70 2.23 22.78 -7.96
C MET A 70 1.65 22.27 -9.28
N GLU A 71 1.37 23.18 -10.21
CA GLU A 71 0.92 22.86 -11.57
C GLU A 71 1.96 23.38 -12.56
N THR A 72 2.64 22.48 -13.28
CA THR A 72 3.80 22.81 -14.10
C THR A 72 3.55 22.50 -15.57
N LEU A 73 3.74 23.50 -16.43
CA LEU A 73 3.86 23.34 -17.87
C LEU A 73 5.33 23.42 -18.23
N THR A 74 5.86 22.39 -18.90
CA THR A 74 7.28 22.34 -19.26
C THR A 74 7.50 21.66 -20.60
N ASP A 75 8.49 22.13 -21.35
CA ASP A 75 8.91 21.54 -22.62
C ASP A 75 10.43 21.57 -22.70
N TYR A 76 11.05 20.39 -22.81
CA TYR A 76 12.50 20.22 -22.89
C TYR A 76 12.88 18.81 -23.36
N ASP A 77 14.09 18.70 -23.91
CA ASP A 77 14.71 17.41 -24.24
C ASP A 77 15.54 16.89 -23.06
N VAL A 78 15.19 15.70 -22.53
CA VAL A 78 15.95 15.06 -21.44
C VAL A 78 17.40 14.78 -21.84
N SER A 79 17.64 14.39 -23.10
CA SER A 79 18.96 14.11 -23.65
C SER A 79 19.48 15.32 -24.43
N PRO A 80 19.88 16.39 -23.71
CA PRO A 80 21.29 16.49 -23.31
C PRO A 80 21.52 16.97 -21.87
N GLY A 81 20.55 16.73 -20.97
CA GLY A 81 20.65 17.01 -19.53
C GLY A 81 19.84 18.20 -19.04
N ASP A 82 18.87 18.68 -19.83
CA ASP A 82 17.85 19.63 -19.36
C ASP A 82 16.86 18.90 -18.44
N PHE A 83 16.43 19.54 -17.36
CA PHE A 83 15.41 18.97 -16.47
C PHE A 83 14.66 20.03 -15.66
N VAL A 84 13.46 19.65 -15.22
CA VAL A 84 12.69 20.33 -14.17
C VAL A 84 12.35 19.30 -13.10
N MET A 85 12.46 19.69 -11.84
CA MET A 85 12.14 18.87 -10.68
C MET A 85 11.34 19.65 -9.64
N PHE A 86 10.44 18.96 -8.96
CA PHE A 86 9.78 19.45 -7.75
C PHE A 86 10.04 18.47 -6.61
N GLY A 87 10.65 18.96 -5.53
CA GLY A 87 11.27 18.12 -4.52
C GLY A 87 12.34 17.21 -5.13
N HIS A 88 12.07 15.91 -5.12
CA HIS A 88 12.95 14.88 -5.68
C HIS A 88 12.40 14.24 -6.96
N TYR A 89 11.29 14.74 -7.50
CA TYR A 89 10.60 14.16 -8.64
C TYR A 89 10.86 14.95 -9.91
N TYR A 90 11.19 14.23 -10.99
CA TYR A 90 11.29 14.82 -12.32
C TYR A 90 9.90 15.14 -12.85
N ILE A 91 9.73 16.36 -13.33
CA ILE A 91 8.50 16.77 -14.01
C ILE A 91 8.70 16.49 -15.50
N PRO A 92 7.97 15.53 -16.09
CA PRO A 92 8.11 15.22 -17.51
C PRO A 92 7.68 16.40 -18.40
N PRO A 93 8.20 16.51 -19.63
CA PRO A 93 7.66 17.42 -20.63
C PRO A 93 6.15 17.23 -20.80
N THR A 94 5.41 18.33 -20.66
CA THR A 94 3.95 18.32 -20.76
C THR A 94 3.49 18.16 -22.21
N THR A 95 2.46 17.36 -22.42
CA THR A 95 1.83 17.14 -23.73
C THR A 95 0.52 17.93 -23.82
N ASP A 96 0.23 18.46 -25.01
CA ASP A 96 -1.04 19.15 -25.33
C ASP A 96 -1.43 20.30 -24.39
N GLY A 97 -0.45 20.93 -23.72
CA GLY A 97 -0.68 22.05 -22.81
C GLY A 97 -1.36 21.67 -21.49
N VAL A 98 -1.38 20.38 -21.13
CA VAL A 98 -1.88 19.90 -19.84
C VAL A 98 -0.76 20.01 -18.80
N ALA A 99 -0.99 20.78 -17.74
CA ALA A 99 -0.02 20.94 -16.66
C ALA A 99 0.13 19.64 -15.87
N ASP A 100 1.37 19.30 -15.52
CA ASP A 100 1.68 18.25 -14.56
C ASP A 100 1.34 18.76 -13.14
N LEU A 101 0.64 17.94 -12.36
CA LEU A 101 0.16 18.29 -11.02
C LEU A 101 0.95 17.50 -9.97
N ASP A 102 1.50 18.19 -8.99
CA ASP A 102 2.11 17.56 -7.82
C ASP A 102 1.82 18.34 -6.53
N TYR A 103 2.03 17.69 -5.38
CA TYR A 103 1.87 18.27 -4.07
C TYR A 103 3.11 18.02 -3.20
N ALA A 104 3.39 18.95 -2.28
CA ALA A 104 4.40 18.76 -1.24
C ALA A 104 3.84 19.15 0.13
N LEU A 105 4.20 18.38 1.15
CA LEU A 105 3.82 18.60 2.56
C LEU A 105 5.05 18.69 3.50
N SER A 106 6.21 19.03 2.92
CA SER A 106 7.49 19.21 3.62
C SER A 106 7.66 20.64 4.11
N GLU A 107 8.25 20.86 5.29
CA GLU A 107 8.52 22.21 5.81
C GLU A 107 9.34 23.08 4.82
N THR A 108 10.20 22.45 4.01
CA THR A 108 10.90 23.11 2.89
C THR A 108 10.93 22.19 1.66
N VAL A 109 10.62 22.72 0.47
CA VAL A 109 10.70 21.97 -0.80
C VAL A 109 11.34 22.80 -1.92
N PRO A 110 12.30 22.25 -2.68
CA PRO A 110 12.88 22.92 -3.82
C PRO A 110 12.07 22.68 -5.11
N PHE A 111 12.05 23.67 -6.00
CA PHE A 111 11.71 23.52 -7.41
C PHE A 111 12.96 23.85 -8.22
N ILE A 112 13.54 22.84 -8.86
CA ILE A 112 14.86 22.90 -9.48
C ILE A 112 14.70 22.81 -10.99
N PHE A 113 15.41 23.64 -11.74
CA PHE A 113 15.49 23.49 -13.18
C PHE A 113 16.90 23.79 -13.69
N LYS A 114 17.27 23.06 -14.73
CA LYS A 114 18.56 23.19 -15.39
C LYS A 114 18.34 23.15 -16.90
N SER A 115 18.85 24.16 -17.60
CA SER A 115 18.90 24.15 -19.06
C SER A 115 20.33 24.15 -19.56
N VAL A 116 20.75 23.03 -20.15
CA VAL A 116 22.01 22.87 -20.86
C VAL A 116 21.89 23.42 -22.28
N THR A 117 20.77 23.15 -22.97
CA THR A 117 20.56 23.56 -24.37
C THR A 117 20.13 25.01 -24.54
N GLY A 118 19.47 25.56 -23.53
CA GLY A 118 18.72 26.81 -23.65
C GLY A 118 17.38 26.66 -24.38
N ASN A 119 16.87 25.44 -24.60
CA ASN A 119 15.55 25.18 -25.19
C ASN A 119 14.47 24.86 -24.15
N LEU A 120 14.86 24.56 -22.90
CA LEU A 120 13.90 24.36 -21.82
C LEU A 120 12.98 25.58 -21.69
N THR A 121 11.68 25.32 -21.72
CA THR A 121 10.67 26.31 -21.36
C THR A 121 9.83 25.77 -20.21
N PHE A 122 9.49 26.61 -19.24
CA PHE A 122 8.55 26.22 -18.22
C PHE A 122 7.74 27.39 -17.67
N MET A 123 6.60 27.07 -17.09
CA MET A 123 5.82 27.92 -16.20
C MET A 123 5.20 27.00 -15.16
N ALA A 124 5.32 27.33 -13.88
CA ALA A 124 4.61 26.63 -12.83
C ALA A 124 3.80 27.59 -11.97
N THR A 125 2.59 27.19 -11.62
CA THR A 125 1.74 27.91 -10.69
C THR A 125 1.67 27.14 -9.39
N TYR A 126 1.82 27.86 -8.27
CA TYR A 126 1.77 27.26 -6.94
C TYR A 126 0.60 27.80 -6.14
N THR A 127 0.05 26.97 -5.24
CA THR A 127 -1.01 27.35 -4.30
C THR A 127 -0.77 26.67 -2.96
N TYR A 128 -0.76 27.44 -1.87
CA TYR A 128 -0.80 26.92 -0.51
C TYR A 128 -2.24 26.53 -0.15
N VAL A 129 -2.47 25.22 0.00
CA VAL A 129 -3.75 24.61 0.36
C VAL A 129 -3.82 24.44 1.87
N ASP A 130 -4.85 25.00 2.51
CA ASP A 130 -5.09 24.86 3.95
C ASP A 130 -5.65 23.46 4.26
N LEU A 131 -5.00 22.75 5.18
CA LEU A 131 -5.40 21.41 5.62
C LEU A 131 -6.33 21.43 6.84
N LYS A 132 -6.50 22.57 7.52
CA LYS A 132 -7.42 22.69 8.67
C LYS A 132 -8.87 22.30 8.38
N PRO A 133 -9.43 22.51 7.17
CA PRO A 133 -10.78 22.07 6.87
C PRO A 133 -10.94 20.55 6.77
N TYR A 134 -9.84 19.78 6.75
CA TYR A 134 -9.92 18.33 6.61
C TYR A 134 -10.48 17.69 7.88
N THR A 135 -11.35 16.70 7.70
CA THR A 135 -11.98 15.99 8.81
C THR A 135 -11.27 14.68 9.12
N GLN A 136 -11.10 14.38 10.40
CA GLN A 136 -10.46 13.14 10.85
C GLN A 136 -11.40 11.95 10.71
N VAL A 137 -10.85 10.80 10.31
CA VAL A 137 -11.46 9.48 10.40
C VAL A 137 -10.56 8.58 11.24
N LEU A 138 -11.07 8.09 12.36
CA LEU A 138 -10.31 7.19 13.23
C LEU A 138 -10.41 5.74 12.76
N LYS A 139 -9.29 5.03 12.82
CA LYS A 139 -9.17 3.59 12.59
C LYS A 139 -8.35 2.97 13.73
N PRO A 140 -8.80 1.87 14.35
CA PRO A 140 -7.96 1.14 15.28
C PRO A 140 -6.88 0.34 14.53
N THR A 141 -5.81 -0.04 15.23
CA THR A 141 -4.95 -1.14 14.78
C THR A 141 -5.76 -2.44 14.65
N GLY A 142 -5.32 -3.34 13.77
CA GLY A 142 -6.03 -4.57 13.41
C GLY A 142 -7.14 -4.39 12.36
N ALA A 143 -7.59 -3.17 12.10
CA ALA A 143 -8.59 -2.89 11.06
C ALA A 143 -7.93 -2.38 9.76
N TYR A 144 -8.13 -3.10 8.66
CA TYR A 144 -7.71 -2.64 7.34
C TYR A 144 -8.69 -1.60 6.75
N PHE A 145 -8.22 -0.78 5.81
CA PHE A 145 -9.05 0.17 5.07
C PHE A 145 -8.43 0.52 3.71
N ASN A 146 -9.24 1.03 2.79
CA ASN A 146 -8.81 1.32 1.42
C ASN A 146 -7.83 2.51 1.37
N ALA A 147 -6.76 2.39 0.56
CA ALA A 147 -5.73 3.41 0.40
C ALA A 147 -6.12 4.60 -0.50
N SER A 148 -7.30 4.57 -1.13
CA SER A 148 -7.85 5.68 -1.90
C SER A 148 -7.98 6.95 -1.05
N LEU A 149 -8.39 6.81 0.22
CA LEU A 149 -8.70 7.86 1.20
C LEU A 149 -9.66 8.95 0.65
N GLU A 150 -10.75 9.22 1.39
CA GLU A 150 -11.74 10.20 0.92
C GLU A 150 -11.17 11.65 0.86
N ALA A 151 -11.57 12.40 -0.16
CA ALA A 151 -11.23 13.81 -0.29
C ALA A 151 -11.64 14.64 0.94
N ASN A 152 -10.80 15.62 1.31
CA ASN A 152 -10.98 16.48 2.49
C ASN A 152 -11.10 15.69 3.81
N LYS A 153 -10.60 14.45 3.84
CA LYS A 153 -10.45 13.66 5.06
C LYS A 153 -9.00 13.26 5.25
N TYR A 154 -8.64 13.01 6.50
CA TYR A 154 -7.42 12.32 6.85
C TYR A 154 -7.74 11.18 7.81
N TYR A 155 -7.00 10.09 7.70
CA TYR A 155 -7.24 8.87 8.44
C TYR A 155 -6.18 8.72 9.49
N THR A 156 -6.58 8.59 10.75
CA THR A 156 -5.66 8.37 11.86
C THR A 156 -5.82 6.96 12.36
N ILE A 157 -4.76 6.18 12.26
CA ILE A 157 -4.64 4.88 12.89
C ILE A 157 -4.21 5.10 14.34
N GLN A 158 -4.88 4.45 15.28
CA GLN A 158 -4.57 4.52 16.70
C GLN A 158 -4.25 3.13 17.26
N ALA A 159 -3.11 3.01 17.94
CA ALA A 159 -2.69 1.79 18.61
C ALA A 159 -3.67 1.41 19.73
N SER A 160 -3.74 0.12 20.07
CA SER A 160 -4.69 -0.41 21.05
C SER A 160 -4.47 0.12 22.47
N THR A 161 -3.23 0.56 22.77
CA THR A 161 -2.87 1.19 24.05
C THR A 161 -2.10 2.48 23.83
N VAL A 162 -2.14 3.37 24.82
CA VAL A 162 -1.44 4.67 24.77
C VAL A 162 0.09 4.56 24.85
N THR A 163 0.60 3.39 25.24
CA THR A 163 2.04 3.12 25.36
C THR A 163 2.61 2.36 24.16
N ASP A 164 1.75 1.81 23.31
CA ASP A 164 2.17 1.12 22.10
C ASP A 164 2.28 2.10 20.93
N GLN A 165 2.97 1.68 19.88
CA GLN A 165 3.14 2.45 18.66
C GLN A 165 2.36 1.82 17.51
N VAL A 166 2.14 2.59 16.45
CA VAL A 166 1.54 2.06 15.23
C VAL A 166 2.64 1.61 14.28
N CYS A 167 2.55 0.36 13.83
CA CYS A 167 3.29 -0.18 12.72
C CYS A 167 2.36 -0.20 11.50
N LEU A 168 2.64 0.65 10.51
CA LEU A 168 1.83 0.78 9.29
C LEU A 168 2.41 -0.07 8.16
N GLN A 169 1.54 -0.85 7.52
CA GLN A 169 1.79 -1.57 6.28
C GLN A 169 0.72 -1.24 5.25
N TYR A 170 1.03 -1.56 3.99
CA TYR A 170 0.02 -1.68 2.95
C TYR A 170 0.25 -2.96 2.15
N GLY A 171 -0.83 -3.49 1.59
CA GLY A 171 -0.78 -4.52 0.57
C GLY A 171 -1.52 -4.04 -0.67
N SER A 172 -1.04 -4.42 -1.85
CA SER A 172 -1.70 -4.13 -3.11
C SER A 172 -2.26 -5.40 -3.71
N ARG A 173 -3.40 -5.29 -4.38
CA ARG A 173 -3.99 -6.40 -5.12
C ARG A 173 -3.05 -6.84 -6.26
N ASP A 174 -2.84 -8.15 -6.41
CA ASP A 174 -2.00 -8.69 -7.48
C ASP A 174 -2.72 -8.72 -8.85
N THR A 175 -2.75 -7.55 -9.48
CA THR A 175 -3.29 -7.34 -10.84
C THR A 175 -2.21 -7.50 -11.93
N GLY A 176 -0.97 -7.84 -11.56
CA GLY A 176 0.19 -7.82 -12.47
C GLY A 176 0.77 -6.42 -12.74
N PHE A 177 0.18 -5.37 -12.15
CA PHE A 177 0.69 -3.99 -12.19
C PHE A 177 0.93 -3.49 -10.78
N VAL A 178 1.98 -2.69 -10.60
CA VAL A 178 2.22 -1.98 -9.34
C VAL A 178 1.19 -0.86 -9.21
N ASP A 179 0.52 -0.77 -8.07
CA ASP A 179 -0.40 0.33 -7.79
C ASP A 179 0.39 1.63 -7.56
N PHE A 180 0.45 2.48 -8.58
CA PHE A 180 1.14 3.76 -8.50
C PHE A 180 0.32 4.85 -7.79
N SER A 181 -0.98 4.64 -7.54
CA SER A 181 -1.85 5.66 -6.94
C SER A 181 -1.48 5.97 -5.48
N VAL A 182 -0.81 5.04 -4.80
CA VAL A 182 -0.31 5.24 -3.43
C VAL A 182 0.74 6.34 -3.32
N TYR A 183 1.30 6.78 -4.46
CA TYR A 183 2.07 8.03 -4.56
C TYR A 183 1.29 9.23 -4.02
N GLY A 184 -0.03 9.25 -4.12
CA GLY A 184 -0.84 10.36 -3.62
C GLY A 184 -0.93 10.49 -2.10
N VAL A 185 -0.42 9.51 -1.34
CA VAL A 185 -0.60 9.41 0.11
C VAL A 185 0.60 9.95 0.89
N TYR A 186 0.31 10.84 1.84
CA TYR A 186 1.27 11.49 2.73
C TYR A 186 1.04 11.04 4.16
N ILE A 187 2.13 10.78 4.88
CA ILE A 187 2.12 10.23 6.25
C ILE A 187 2.61 11.28 7.23
N PHE A 188 1.93 11.34 8.37
CA PHE A 188 2.26 12.15 9.53
C PHE A 188 2.41 11.26 10.76
N ASP A 189 3.48 11.47 11.51
CA ASP A 189 3.75 10.73 12.75
C ASP A 189 3.00 11.42 13.91
N GLY A 190 1.73 11.07 14.08
CA GLY A 190 0.85 11.66 15.07
C GLY A 190 -0.63 11.64 14.64
N ASP A 191 -1.47 12.26 15.46
CA ASP A 191 -2.94 12.19 15.37
C ASP A 191 -3.56 13.29 14.49
N ASN A 192 -2.78 14.29 14.07
CA ASN A 192 -3.33 15.47 13.40
C ASN A 192 -2.37 16.01 12.33
N ILE A 193 -2.80 16.00 11.07
CA ILE A 193 -2.02 16.47 9.91
C ILE A 193 -1.67 17.97 9.93
N VAL A 194 -2.26 18.75 10.85
CA VAL A 194 -1.97 20.18 11.04
C VAL A 194 -0.80 20.41 11.99
N THR A 195 -0.62 19.53 12.99
CA THR A 195 0.35 19.74 14.08
C THR A 195 1.45 18.69 14.14
N ALA A 196 1.16 17.47 13.69
CA ALA A 196 2.08 16.35 13.69
C ALA A 196 3.24 16.57 12.70
N PRO A 197 4.44 16.03 13.00
CA PRO A 197 5.54 15.98 12.06
C PRO A 197 5.17 15.21 10.79
N TYR A 198 5.52 15.79 9.63
CA TYR A 198 5.46 15.08 8.35
C TYR A 198 6.53 13.99 8.32
N ALA A 199 6.13 12.75 8.10
CA ALA A 199 7.02 11.59 8.05
C ALA A 199 7.56 11.33 6.64
N GLY A 200 6.76 11.64 5.61
CA GLY A 200 7.11 11.38 4.23
C GLY A 200 5.93 10.95 3.38
N ARG A 201 6.20 10.74 2.09
CA ARG A 201 5.25 10.18 1.14
C ARG A 201 5.33 8.66 1.21
N LEU A 202 4.19 7.97 1.06
CA LEU A 202 4.16 6.51 1.17
C LEU A 202 5.15 5.85 0.18
N SER A 203 5.18 6.32 -1.07
CA SER A 203 6.08 5.81 -2.09
C SER A 203 7.56 5.93 -1.75
N ASP A 204 7.95 6.90 -0.91
CA ASP A 204 9.34 7.11 -0.53
C ASP A 204 9.70 6.28 0.71
N ILE A 205 8.80 6.23 1.69
CA ILE A 205 8.99 5.48 2.94
C ILE A 205 9.18 3.99 2.63
N PHE A 206 8.38 3.44 1.72
CA PHE A 206 8.37 2.00 1.41
C PHE A 206 9.32 1.61 0.27
N ARG A 207 10.14 2.53 -0.27
CA ARG A 207 11.05 2.28 -1.42
C ARG A 207 12.34 1.53 -1.06
N ASN A 208 12.76 1.60 0.21
CA ASN A 208 14.11 1.19 0.64
C ASN A 208 14.18 -0.20 1.28
N HIS A 209 13.39 -1.17 0.79
CA HIS A 209 13.28 -2.55 1.33
C HIS A 209 12.67 -2.68 2.74
N HIS A 210 12.28 -1.57 3.36
CA HIS A 210 11.46 -1.55 4.57
C HIS A 210 10.00 -1.40 4.15
N TYR A 211 9.27 -2.51 4.10
CA TYR A 211 7.84 -2.53 3.75
C TYR A 211 6.96 -2.17 4.96
N GLU A 212 7.47 -1.32 5.85
CA GLU A 212 6.85 -0.99 7.13
C GLU A 212 7.28 0.40 7.62
N PHE A 213 6.38 1.07 8.33
CA PHE A 213 6.63 2.34 8.99
C PHE A 213 6.27 2.23 10.47
N TYR A 214 7.25 2.43 11.34
CA TYR A 214 7.05 2.51 12.79
C TYR A 214 6.90 3.98 13.21
N SER A 215 5.74 4.29 13.78
CA SER A 215 5.47 5.58 14.40
C SER A 215 6.31 5.76 15.67
N THR A 216 6.73 7.00 15.95
CA THR A 216 7.28 7.31 17.28
C THR A 216 6.18 7.52 18.33
N SER A 217 4.91 7.63 17.90
CA SER A 217 3.74 7.84 18.74
C SER A 217 2.76 6.67 18.69
N ASN A 218 1.68 6.75 19.46
CA ASN A 218 0.60 5.76 19.42
C ASN A 218 -0.39 6.01 18.26
N THR A 219 -0.06 6.90 17.32
CA THR A 219 -0.93 7.29 16.20
C THR A 219 -0.19 7.61 14.92
N VAL A 220 -0.77 7.29 13.77
CA VAL A 220 -0.28 7.70 12.44
C VAL A 220 -1.42 8.26 11.63
N SER A 221 -1.21 9.41 11.01
CA SER A 221 -2.21 10.04 10.15
C SER A 221 -1.81 10.02 8.69
N LEU A 222 -2.77 9.71 7.81
CA LEU A 222 -2.59 9.63 6.37
C LEU A 222 -3.57 10.55 5.66
N VAL A 223 -3.13 11.20 4.58
CA VAL A 223 -3.97 12.03 3.70
C VAL A 223 -3.61 11.80 2.25
N ASN A 224 -4.62 11.72 1.38
CA ASN A 224 -4.43 11.67 -0.07
C ASN A 224 -4.71 13.06 -0.68
N MET A 225 -3.74 13.62 -1.40
CA MET A 225 -3.88 14.94 -2.04
C MET A 225 -4.36 14.89 -3.49
N PHE A 226 -4.33 13.70 -4.11
CA PHE A 226 -4.63 13.52 -5.54
C PHE A 226 -6.04 13.01 -5.80
N ASN A 227 -6.77 12.59 -4.76
CA ASN A 227 -8.13 12.02 -4.85
C ASN A 227 -8.22 10.91 -5.91
N GLN A 228 -7.17 10.09 -5.98
CA GLN A 228 -7.08 8.95 -6.89
C GLN A 228 -7.55 7.68 -6.17
N GLY A 229 -8.32 6.85 -6.88
CA GLY A 229 -8.65 5.51 -6.41
C GLY A 229 -7.41 4.61 -6.38
N SER A 230 -7.39 3.69 -5.42
CA SER A 230 -6.33 2.73 -5.17
C SER A 230 -6.90 1.34 -4.97
N ASP A 231 -6.20 0.34 -5.51
CA ASP A 231 -6.47 -1.09 -5.30
C ASP A 231 -5.68 -1.64 -4.10
N SER A 232 -5.04 -0.74 -3.34
CA SER A 232 -4.27 -1.08 -2.15
C SER A 232 -5.09 -0.89 -0.88
N LEU A 233 -4.74 -1.67 0.14
CA LEU A 233 -5.31 -1.58 1.48
C LEU A 233 -4.20 -1.23 2.47
N PHE A 234 -4.50 -0.28 3.36
CA PHE A 234 -3.69 -0.02 4.54
C PHE A 234 -4.10 -0.96 5.66
N LEU A 235 -3.11 -1.42 6.42
CA LEU A 235 -3.31 -2.11 7.68
C LEU A 235 -2.29 -1.61 8.70
N GLY A 236 -2.79 -1.07 9.81
CA GLY A 236 -1.97 -0.74 10.96
C GLY A 236 -2.05 -1.84 12.01
N ASN A 237 -0.92 -2.19 12.61
CA ASN A 237 -0.84 -3.06 13.76
C ASN A 237 -0.19 -2.34 14.95
N ASP A 238 -0.42 -2.87 16.14
CA ASP A 238 0.40 -2.51 17.29
C ASP A 238 1.85 -2.91 17.01
N ALA A 239 2.81 -2.01 17.24
CA ALA A 239 4.21 -2.27 16.98
C ALA A 239 4.75 -3.42 17.84
N SER A 240 4.30 -3.51 19.10
CA SER A 240 4.78 -4.53 20.05
C SER A 240 4.57 -5.98 19.61
N VAL A 241 3.61 -6.26 18.71
CA VAL A 241 3.37 -7.60 18.17
C VAL A 241 4.13 -7.87 16.86
N ILE A 242 4.61 -6.83 16.19
CA ILE A 242 5.33 -6.92 14.91
C ILE A 242 6.85 -6.87 15.11
N GLU A 243 7.36 -5.97 15.96
CA GLU A 243 8.79 -5.77 16.22
C GLU A 243 9.59 -7.06 16.54
N PRO A 244 9.03 -8.06 17.25
CA PRO A 244 9.76 -9.30 17.52
C PRO A 244 9.91 -10.24 16.31
N MET A 245 9.35 -9.90 15.15
CA MET A 245 9.29 -10.76 13.97
C MET A 245 10.42 -10.42 12.99
N ASP A 246 10.89 -11.45 12.28
CA ASP A 246 11.85 -11.34 11.19
C ASP A 246 11.30 -10.54 10.01
N LYS A 247 9.99 -10.70 9.79
CA LYS A 247 9.24 -10.04 8.73
C LYS A 247 7.78 -9.97 9.06
N TYR A 248 7.15 -8.89 8.64
CA TYR A 248 5.71 -8.83 8.49
C TYR A 248 5.31 -8.39 7.07
N GLY A 249 4.30 -9.05 6.51
CA GLY A 249 3.79 -8.75 5.16
C GLY A 249 2.27 -8.73 5.11
N VAL A 250 1.73 -7.99 4.13
CA VAL A 250 0.30 -7.93 3.87
C VAL A 250 0.04 -8.32 2.41
N TYR A 251 -0.78 -9.34 2.21
CA TYR A 251 -1.28 -9.75 0.91
C TYR A 251 -2.73 -9.36 0.76
N VAL A 252 -3.08 -8.85 -0.43
CA VAL A 252 -4.45 -8.50 -0.78
C VAL A 252 -4.86 -9.32 -1.99
N MET A 253 -5.97 -10.05 -1.84
CA MET A 253 -6.68 -10.71 -2.91
C MET A 253 -8.11 -10.17 -2.97
N ASP A 254 -8.80 -10.46 -4.07
CA ASP A 254 -10.17 -10.02 -4.32
C ASP A 254 -11.00 -11.21 -4.81
N ASN A 255 -12.31 -11.05 -4.97
CA ASN A 255 -13.23 -12.16 -5.24
C ASN A 255 -13.15 -12.77 -6.65
N ASP A 256 -12.28 -12.26 -7.52
CA ASP A 256 -12.29 -12.54 -8.95
C ASP A 256 -11.04 -13.28 -9.48
N LYS A 257 -9.98 -13.40 -8.67
CA LYS A 257 -8.72 -14.02 -9.09
C LYS A 257 -8.02 -14.71 -7.93
N ASP A 258 -7.44 -15.88 -8.23
CA ASP A 258 -6.54 -16.58 -7.33
C ASP A 258 -5.29 -15.74 -7.02
N LEU A 259 -4.76 -15.88 -5.81
CA LEU A 259 -3.50 -15.28 -5.37
C LEU A 259 -2.46 -16.39 -5.21
N GLU A 260 -1.44 -16.37 -6.06
CA GLU A 260 -0.28 -17.26 -6.00
C GLU A 260 0.97 -16.44 -5.66
N SER A 261 1.65 -16.78 -4.57
CA SER A 261 2.86 -16.05 -4.17
C SER A 261 3.72 -16.84 -3.18
N TRP A 262 4.68 -16.16 -2.56
CA TRP A 262 5.66 -16.73 -1.64
C TRP A 262 5.69 -16.00 -0.30
N MET A 263 5.46 -16.73 0.80
CA MET A 263 5.71 -16.25 2.15
C MET A 263 7.05 -16.75 2.65
N GLY A 264 7.89 -15.87 3.20
CA GLY A 264 9.16 -16.30 3.74
C GLY A 264 9.86 -15.32 4.65
N MET A 265 10.88 -15.86 5.33
CA MET A 265 11.76 -15.15 6.26
C MET A 265 12.70 -14.20 5.49
N VAL A 266 13.06 -13.06 6.10
CA VAL A 266 14.20 -12.23 5.67
C VAL A 266 15.49 -13.00 5.98
N GLN A 267 16.22 -13.35 4.93
CA GLN A 267 17.53 -13.96 5.08
C GLN A 267 18.58 -12.85 5.16
N ASP A 268 19.23 -12.76 6.32
CA ASP A 268 20.41 -11.96 6.67
C ASP A 268 20.21 -10.46 7.02
N PRO A 269 21.04 -9.90 7.93
CA PRO A 269 22.15 -10.54 8.67
C PRO A 269 21.76 -11.12 10.04
N TYR A 270 20.55 -10.87 10.55
CA TYR A 270 20.11 -11.34 11.88
C TYR A 270 18.73 -12.00 11.78
N PRO A 271 18.65 -13.26 11.29
CA PRO A 271 17.38 -13.93 11.11
C PRO A 271 16.71 -14.17 12.47
N LEU A 272 15.48 -13.71 12.61
CA LEU A 272 14.58 -14.12 13.68
C LEU A 272 13.84 -15.39 13.23
N PRO A 273 13.41 -16.27 14.16
CA PRO A 273 12.82 -17.55 13.79
C PRO A 273 11.37 -17.43 13.28
N ASP A 274 10.72 -16.28 13.49
CA ASP A 274 9.29 -16.07 13.25
C ASP A 274 9.03 -14.96 12.24
N ALA A 275 8.19 -15.22 11.24
CA ALA A 275 7.67 -14.21 10.31
C ALA A 275 6.15 -14.32 10.21
N TRP A 276 5.49 -13.21 9.94
CA TRP A 276 4.04 -13.13 9.94
C TRP A 276 3.52 -12.52 8.65
N TYR A 277 2.38 -13.00 8.17
CA TYR A 277 1.76 -12.52 6.94
C TYR A 277 0.26 -12.46 7.11
N THR A 278 -0.34 -11.28 6.97
CA THR A 278 -1.79 -11.12 6.95
C THR A 278 -2.29 -11.17 5.51
N VAL A 279 -3.25 -12.04 5.24
CA VAL A 279 -3.95 -12.13 3.96
C VAL A 279 -5.32 -11.52 4.13
N ILE A 280 -5.66 -10.58 3.26
CA ILE A 280 -6.96 -9.91 3.21
C ILE A 280 -7.63 -10.29 1.89
N CYS A 281 -8.75 -11.00 1.96
CA CYS A 281 -9.63 -11.25 0.82
C CYS A 281 -10.69 -10.15 0.79
N ASN A 282 -10.41 -9.09 0.05
CA ASN A 282 -11.30 -7.97 -0.13
C ASN A 282 -12.57 -8.44 -0.85
N MET A 283 -13.75 -7.97 -0.43
CA MET A 283 -15.05 -8.39 -0.99
C MET A 283 -15.32 -9.91 -0.97
N CYS A 284 -14.64 -10.65 -0.10
CA CYS A 284 -14.87 -12.08 0.15
C CYS A 284 -15.41 -12.30 1.57
N THR A 285 -16.13 -13.39 1.78
CA THR A 285 -16.50 -13.89 3.12
C THR A 285 -15.60 -15.03 3.58
N SER A 286 -14.91 -15.68 2.65
CA SER A 286 -13.97 -16.77 2.89
C SER A 286 -12.96 -16.85 1.74
N PHE A 287 -11.89 -17.62 1.97
CA PHE A 287 -10.97 -18.04 0.92
C PHE A 287 -10.46 -19.44 1.21
N THR A 288 -9.88 -20.09 0.21
CA THR A 288 -9.40 -21.47 0.31
C THR A 288 -7.88 -21.51 0.12
N ILE A 289 -7.19 -22.26 0.97
CA ILE A 289 -5.80 -22.64 0.78
C ILE A 289 -5.77 -23.87 -0.12
N GLU A 290 -5.36 -23.69 -1.37
CA GLU A 290 -5.30 -24.77 -2.37
C GLU A 290 -4.02 -25.61 -2.19
N HIS A 291 -2.91 -24.95 -1.86
CA HIS A 291 -1.67 -25.64 -1.51
C HIS A 291 -0.74 -24.76 -0.68
N LEU A 292 0.17 -25.41 0.06
CA LEU A 292 1.38 -24.80 0.63
C LEU A 292 2.56 -25.71 0.28
N LEU A 293 3.53 -25.20 -0.48
CA LEU A 293 4.74 -25.93 -0.88
C LEU A 293 5.94 -25.37 -0.12
N PHE A 294 6.38 -26.10 0.91
CA PHE A 294 7.46 -25.65 1.78
C PHE A 294 8.83 -25.67 1.08
N ASP A 295 9.64 -24.66 1.38
CA ASP A 295 11.03 -24.57 0.96
C ASP A 295 11.87 -25.67 1.62
N LYS A 296 12.54 -26.47 0.79
CA LYS A 296 13.41 -27.56 1.24
C LYS A 296 14.53 -27.12 2.17
N LYS A 297 14.93 -25.84 2.16
CA LYS A 297 15.95 -25.34 3.09
C LYS A 297 15.56 -25.51 4.56
N TYR A 298 14.27 -25.66 4.88
CA TYR A 298 13.77 -25.84 6.25
C TYR A 298 13.44 -27.29 6.63
N GLU A 299 13.79 -28.28 5.80
CA GLU A 299 13.42 -29.70 6.02
C GLU A 299 13.81 -30.24 7.40
N ASN A 300 14.95 -29.81 7.94
CA ASN A 300 15.47 -30.27 9.23
C ASN A 300 15.25 -29.26 10.38
N ALA A 301 14.52 -28.17 10.14
CA ALA A 301 14.41 -27.05 11.08
C ALA A 301 13.26 -27.20 12.10
N SER A 302 12.49 -28.30 12.05
CA SER A 302 11.23 -28.45 12.81
C SER A 302 10.27 -27.27 12.59
N GLY A 303 10.26 -26.73 11.37
CA GLY A 303 9.45 -25.56 11.02
C GLY A 303 7.97 -25.90 10.88
N TYR A 304 7.13 -24.88 11.02
CA TYR A 304 5.69 -24.99 10.84
C TYR A 304 5.09 -23.66 10.37
N VAL A 305 3.84 -23.73 9.90
CA VAL A 305 2.98 -22.56 9.75
C VAL A 305 1.76 -22.71 10.65
N GLY A 306 1.57 -21.73 11.53
CA GLY A 306 0.35 -21.52 12.29
C GLY A 306 -0.54 -20.53 11.55
N ILE A 307 -1.85 -20.74 11.57
CA ILE A 307 -2.81 -19.81 10.98
C ILE A 307 -3.83 -19.42 12.03
N GLN A 308 -4.02 -18.13 12.22
CA GLN A 308 -5.01 -17.53 13.11
C GLN A 308 -5.94 -16.60 12.34
N GLY A 309 -7.09 -16.31 12.92
CA GLY A 309 -7.99 -15.28 12.41
C GLY A 309 -7.45 -13.87 12.61
N LEU A 310 -8.02 -12.93 11.86
CA LEU A 310 -7.71 -11.49 11.91
C LEU A 310 -6.20 -11.18 11.83
N THR A 311 -5.71 -10.17 12.54
CA THR A 311 -4.31 -9.70 12.48
C THR A 311 -3.52 -10.10 13.74
N PRO A 312 -2.19 -9.87 13.78
CA PRO A 312 -1.39 -10.06 15.00
C PRO A 312 -1.88 -9.23 16.19
N THR A 313 -2.45 -8.04 15.93
CA THR A 313 -2.93 -7.13 16.97
C THR A 313 -4.08 -7.74 17.77
N ASP A 314 -4.93 -8.54 17.12
CA ASP A 314 -6.09 -9.16 17.75
C ASP A 314 -5.72 -10.31 18.71
N ARG A 315 -4.49 -10.86 18.60
CA ARG A 315 -3.95 -11.92 19.47
C ARG A 315 -4.86 -13.16 19.58
N LEU A 316 -5.53 -13.51 18.49
CA LEU A 316 -6.36 -14.71 18.42
C LEU A 316 -5.51 -15.98 18.47
N PRO A 317 -6.04 -17.09 19.01
CA PRO A 317 -5.32 -18.36 19.05
C PRO A 317 -5.12 -18.93 17.64
N THR A 318 -4.05 -19.72 17.48
CA THR A 318 -3.81 -20.49 16.26
C THR A 318 -4.89 -21.56 16.07
N MET A 319 -5.53 -21.55 14.91
CA MET A 319 -6.63 -22.44 14.53
C MET A 319 -6.14 -23.63 13.68
N LEU A 320 -5.16 -23.40 12.83
CA LEU A 320 -4.56 -24.43 11.98
C LEU A 320 -3.06 -24.44 12.19
N THR A 321 -2.46 -25.63 12.18
CA THR A 321 -1.01 -25.79 12.23
C THR A 321 -0.59 -26.86 11.24
N TYR A 322 0.32 -26.50 10.34
CA TYR A 322 0.90 -27.41 9.38
C TYR A 322 2.41 -27.48 9.61
N PRO A 323 2.95 -28.66 10.01
CA PRO A 323 4.38 -28.84 10.06
C PRO A 323 4.97 -28.83 8.64
N TYR A 324 6.27 -28.60 8.54
CA TYR A 324 7.00 -28.75 7.28
C TYR A 324 6.67 -30.09 6.60
N SER A 325 6.44 -30.04 5.28
CA SER A 325 6.21 -31.21 4.45
C SER A 325 6.89 -31.02 3.09
N PRO A 326 7.64 -32.02 2.57
CA PRO A 326 8.30 -31.93 1.28
C PRO A 326 7.34 -32.06 0.08
N SER A 327 6.06 -32.36 0.33
CA SER A 327 4.98 -32.41 -0.64
C SER A 327 3.82 -31.52 -0.19
N ASN A 328 2.92 -31.17 -1.12
CA ASN A 328 1.67 -30.51 -0.75
C ASN A 328 0.96 -31.29 0.35
N ASN A 329 0.54 -30.61 1.42
CA ASN A 329 -0.08 -31.27 2.56
C ASN A 329 -1.37 -31.96 2.11
N ASN A 330 -1.61 -33.19 2.59
CA ASN A 330 -2.88 -33.88 2.36
C ASN A 330 -4.09 -33.19 3.00
N SER A 331 -3.85 -32.06 3.68
CA SER A 331 -4.89 -31.23 4.27
C SER A 331 -5.56 -30.25 3.32
N PHE A 332 -5.04 -30.09 2.10
CA PHE A 332 -5.57 -29.13 1.13
C PHE A 332 -6.47 -29.77 0.05
N PRO A 333 -7.47 -29.05 -0.47
CA PRO A 333 -7.80 -27.66 -0.14
C PRO A 333 -8.45 -27.49 1.24
N GLN A 334 -8.10 -26.40 1.93
CA GLN A 334 -8.59 -26.03 3.27
C GLN A 334 -9.27 -24.66 3.24
N VAL A 335 -10.53 -24.59 3.65
CA VAL A 335 -11.29 -23.33 3.74
C VAL A 335 -10.91 -22.54 4.99
N ILE A 336 -10.75 -21.23 4.83
CA ILE A 336 -10.67 -20.23 5.89
C ILE A 336 -11.98 -19.43 5.87
N PRO A 337 -12.87 -19.62 6.86
CA PRO A 337 -14.20 -19.01 6.88
C PRO A 337 -14.16 -17.55 7.40
N ALA A 338 -13.21 -16.76 6.91
CA ALA A 338 -13.06 -15.36 7.25
C ALA A 338 -12.48 -14.58 6.06
N GLN A 339 -12.77 -13.28 6.03
CA GLN A 339 -12.20 -12.35 5.05
C GLN A 339 -10.70 -12.10 5.27
N MET A 340 -10.18 -12.39 6.46
CA MET A 340 -8.82 -12.07 6.87
C MET A 340 -8.26 -13.15 7.78
N ALA A 341 -7.04 -13.56 7.53
CA ALA A 341 -6.30 -14.46 8.40
C ALA A 341 -4.80 -14.16 8.36
N THR A 342 -4.12 -14.55 9.41
CA THR A 342 -2.70 -14.32 9.60
C THR A 342 -1.93 -15.62 9.70
N PHE A 343 -0.87 -15.72 8.91
CA PHE A 343 0.03 -16.86 8.81
C PHE A 343 1.29 -16.55 9.59
N HIS A 344 1.51 -17.29 10.68
CA HIS A 344 2.75 -17.29 11.46
C HIS A 344 3.65 -18.40 10.95
N LEU A 345 4.78 -18.03 10.37
CA LEU A 345 5.82 -18.93 9.91
C LEU A 345 6.87 -19.04 11.01
N HIS A 346 7.18 -20.25 11.43
CA HIS A 346 8.31 -20.52 12.33
C HIS A 346 9.33 -21.39 11.58
N ASN A 347 10.54 -20.86 11.34
CA ASN A 347 11.59 -21.52 10.57
C ASN A 347 11.05 -22.20 9.30
N ALA A 348 10.22 -21.45 8.56
CA ALA A 348 9.53 -21.95 7.38
C ALA A 348 9.44 -20.87 6.31
N SER A 349 9.33 -21.29 5.06
CA SER A 349 8.89 -20.45 3.95
C SER A 349 8.18 -21.38 2.97
N PHE A 350 7.21 -20.85 2.24
CA PHE A 350 6.43 -21.66 1.32
C PHE A 350 5.86 -20.82 0.18
N GLU A 351 5.68 -21.49 -0.96
CA GLU A 351 4.81 -21.05 -2.03
C GLU A 351 3.37 -21.41 -1.67
N PHE A 352 2.43 -20.54 -2.02
CA PHE A 352 1.02 -20.76 -1.76
C PHE A 352 0.17 -20.41 -2.97
N LEU A 353 -1.01 -21.04 -3.04
CA LEU A 353 -2.12 -20.63 -3.88
C LEU A 353 -3.36 -20.49 -3.01
N PHE A 354 -3.96 -19.31 -3.05
CA PHE A 354 -5.24 -19.03 -2.41
C PHE A 354 -6.30 -18.71 -3.45
N SER A 355 -7.46 -19.35 -3.32
CA SER A 355 -8.60 -19.10 -4.20
C SER A 355 -9.68 -18.32 -3.47
N PRO A 356 -10.17 -17.20 -4.03
CA PRO A 356 -11.31 -16.50 -3.47
C PRO A 356 -12.57 -17.35 -3.64
N GLY A 357 -13.53 -17.20 -2.74
CA GLY A 357 -14.84 -17.80 -3.00
C GLY A 357 -15.78 -17.81 -1.81
N THR A 358 -17.05 -18.03 -2.12
CA THR A 358 -18.06 -18.50 -1.17
C THR A 358 -17.60 -19.81 -0.52
N PRO A 359 -18.05 -20.12 0.71
CA PRO A 359 -17.69 -21.34 1.41
C PRO A 359 -17.74 -22.51 0.43
N GLN A 360 -16.65 -23.26 0.26
CA GLN A 360 -16.70 -24.50 -0.51
C GLN A 360 -17.80 -25.34 0.14
N GLN A 361 -18.97 -25.36 -0.51
CA GLN A 361 -20.05 -26.20 -0.05
C GLN A 361 -19.66 -27.65 -0.26
N ASP A 362 -18.79 -27.98 -1.22
CA ASP A 362 -18.43 -29.36 -1.52
C ASP A 362 -16.94 -29.67 -1.30
N PHE A 363 -16.67 -30.40 -0.22
CA PHE A 363 -15.41 -31.11 -0.10
C PHE A 363 -15.51 -32.44 -0.84
N SER A 364 -14.88 -32.53 -2.02
CA SER A 364 -14.75 -33.81 -2.71
C SER A 364 -13.89 -34.78 -1.90
N ALA A 365 -14.44 -35.97 -1.67
CA ALA A 365 -13.72 -37.02 -0.98
C ALA A 365 -12.54 -37.53 -1.83
N GLY A 366 -11.37 -37.67 -1.22
CA GLY A 366 -10.16 -38.18 -1.85
C GLY A 366 -9.34 -39.01 -0.88
N ASN A 367 -8.68 -40.05 -1.37
CA ASN A 367 -7.93 -40.97 -0.53
C ASN A 367 -6.81 -40.25 0.26
N GLY A 368 -6.73 -40.51 1.56
CA GLY A 368 -5.68 -39.98 2.45
C GLY A 368 -5.78 -38.48 2.76
N LYS A 369 -6.88 -37.81 2.38
CA LYS A 369 -7.11 -36.38 2.67
C LYS A 369 -7.77 -36.18 4.03
N THR A 370 -7.34 -35.16 4.77
CA THR A 370 -7.91 -34.78 6.07
C THR A 370 -8.27 -33.30 6.01
N LYS A 371 -9.46 -32.89 6.43
CA LYS A 371 -9.85 -31.47 6.41
C LYS A 371 -10.41 -31.06 7.75
N SER A 372 -10.19 -29.79 8.11
CA SER A 372 -10.75 -29.22 9.33
C SER A 372 -11.88 -28.26 8.97
N VAL A 373 -12.90 -28.20 9.82
CA VAL A 373 -14.03 -27.27 9.69
C VAL A 373 -14.14 -26.48 10.96
N TYR A 374 -14.33 -25.18 10.83
CA TYR A 374 -14.43 -24.24 11.94
C TYR A 374 -15.62 -23.32 11.73
N SER A 375 -16.24 -22.92 12.84
CA SER A 375 -17.22 -21.83 12.80
C SER A 375 -16.51 -20.50 12.49
N PRO A 376 -17.09 -19.62 11.65
CA PRO A 376 -16.53 -18.30 11.36
C PRO A 376 -16.15 -17.48 12.60
N GLN A 377 -16.93 -17.60 13.69
CA GLN A 377 -16.69 -16.83 14.93
C GLN A 377 -15.35 -17.13 15.60
N LEU A 378 -14.75 -18.30 15.32
CA LEU A 378 -13.43 -18.66 15.84
C LEU A 378 -12.30 -17.93 15.09
N TRP A 379 -12.59 -17.45 13.89
CA TRP A 379 -11.66 -16.68 13.04
C TRP A 379 -11.90 -15.18 13.14
N ASP A 380 -13.15 -14.75 13.30
CA ASP A 380 -13.53 -13.37 13.57
C ASP A 380 -14.64 -13.36 14.63
N PRO A 381 -14.37 -12.94 15.87
CA PRO A 381 -15.37 -12.92 16.95
C PRO A 381 -16.63 -12.09 16.64
N ASN A 382 -16.60 -11.22 15.62
CA ASN A 382 -17.76 -10.43 15.19
C ASN A 382 -18.56 -11.10 14.06
N ALA A 383 -18.09 -12.22 13.52
CA ALA A 383 -18.78 -12.94 12.47
C ALA A 383 -20.03 -13.66 13.00
N THR A 384 -21.05 -13.78 12.15
CA THR A 384 -22.23 -14.58 12.45
C THR A 384 -21.83 -16.04 12.69
N PRO A 385 -22.27 -16.68 13.79
CA PRO A 385 -21.87 -18.03 14.18
C PRO A 385 -22.66 -19.11 13.41
N SER A 386 -22.71 -18.99 12.09
CA SER A 386 -23.45 -19.90 11.20
C SER A 386 -22.54 -20.43 10.11
N PHE A 387 -22.60 -21.74 9.87
CA PHE A 387 -21.87 -22.37 8.78
C PHE A 387 -22.68 -23.53 8.17
N ASP A 388 -22.45 -23.80 6.90
CA ASP A 388 -23.05 -24.90 6.16
C ASP A 388 -21.99 -25.53 5.24
N TYR A 389 -21.61 -26.77 5.53
CA TYR A 389 -20.59 -27.51 4.79
C TYR A 389 -21.16 -28.85 4.32
N THR A 390 -21.01 -29.14 3.03
CA THR A 390 -21.33 -30.44 2.44
C THR A 390 -20.04 -31.23 2.15
N PHE A 391 -20.06 -32.50 2.55
CA PHE A 391 -19.02 -33.46 2.21
C PHE A 391 -19.64 -34.46 1.25
N SER A 392 -19.14 -34.49 0.02
CA SER A 392 -19.71 -35.32 -1.03
C SER A 392 -18.68 -36.29 -1.59
N ASP A 393 -19.12 -37.52 -1.76
CA ASP A 393 -18.41 -38.55 -2.50
C ASP A 393 -19.27 -38.97 -3.69
N PRO A 394 -19.18 -38.25 -4.82
CA PRO A 394 -20.01 -38.54 -5.98
C PRO A 394 -19.72 -39.92 -6.58
N LEU A 395 -18.56 -40.52 -6.26
CA LEU A 395 -18.17 -41.83 -6.74
C LEU A 395 -18.63 -42.98 -5.81
N THR A 396 -19.16 -42.66 -4.62
CA THR A 396 -19.66 -43.63 -3.62
C THR A 396 -18.63 -44.70 -3.21
N VAL A 397 -17.37 -44.30 -3.10
CA VAL A 397 -16.22 -45.16 -2.76
C VAL A 397 -15.86 -45.09 -1.28
N TYR A 398 -16.27 -44.06 -0.56
CA TYR A 398 -15.82 -43.73 0.79
C TYR A 398 -16.93 -43.83 1.83
N ASN A 399 -16.55 -44.26 3.04
CA ASN A 399 -17.39 -44.14 4.23
C ASN A 399 -17.04 -42.83 4.95
N PHE A 400 -18.07 -42.05 5.30
CA PHE A 400 -17.89 -40.87 6.14
C PHE A 400 -17.98 -41.24 7.62
N SER A 401 -17.06 -40.68 8.40
CA SER A 401 -17.11 -40.74 9.87
C SER A 401 -17.01 -39.32 10.39
N ILE A 402 -17.92 -38.95 11.29
CA ILE A 402 -17.94 -37.64 11.93
C ILE A 402 -17.57 -37.85 13.39
N ASN A 403 -16.49 -37.19 13.82
CA ASN A 403 -16.06 -37.18 15.22
C ASN A 403 -16.12 -35.75 15.74
N LEU A 404 -17.12 -35.48 16.59
CA LEU A 404 -17.35 -34.18 17.20
C LEU A 404 -16.63 -34.16 18.55
N GLN A 405 -15.47 -33.51 18.62
CA GLN A 405 -14.66 -33.47 19.84
C GLN A 405 -15.21 -32.49 20.89
N THR A 406 -15.71 -31.35 20.45
CA THR A 406 -16.30 -30.30 21.30
C THR A 406 -17.42 -29.60 20.53
N ILE A 407 -18.58 -29.42 21.19
CA ILE A 407 -19.70 -28.61 20.70
C ILE A 407 -20.13 -27.71 21.85
N GLY A 408 -20.15 -26.39 21.59
CA GLY A 408 -20.77 -25.40 22.45
C GLY A 408 -21.87 -24.72 21.66
N LEU A 409 -23.11 -24.85 22.11
CA LEU A 409 -24.27 -24.09 21.62
C LEU A 409 -24.50 -22.97 22.64
N GLU A 410 -24.49 -21.72 22.21
CA GLU A 410 -24.45 -20.57 23.13
C GLU A 410 -25.84 -20.07 23.52
N ASN A 411 -26.82 -20.24 22.63
CA ASN A 411 -28.18 -19.70 22.80
C ASN A 411 -29.25 -20.80 22.84
N ASP A 412 -30.34 -20.53 23.55
CA ASP A 412 -31.54 -21.36 23.52
C ASP A 412 -32.12 -21.39 22.09
N GLY A 413 -32.11 -22.57 21.47
CA GLY A 413 -32.60 -22.78 20.10
C GLY A 413 -31.52 -22.91 19.03
N ASP A 414 -30.23 -22.83 19.41
CA ASP A 414 -29.13 -23.24 18.53
C ASP A 414 -29.23 -24.75 18.23
N GLU A 415 -28.92 -25.17 17.01
CA GLU A 415 -29.07 -26.56 16.57
C GLU A 415 -27.89 -26.98 15.69
N LEU A 416 -27.34 -28.17 15.93
CA LEU A 416 -26.44 -28.83 14.98
C LEU A 416 -27.22 -29.89 14.20
N ASN A 417 -27.42 -29.61 12.91
CA ASN A 417 -28.07 -30.53 11.98
C ASN A 417 -27.00 -31.24 11.14
N VAL A 418 -26.89 -32.56 11.31
CA VAL A 418 -26.04 -33.40 10.47
C VAL A 418 -26.93 -34.23 9.57
N GLN A 419 -26.86 -34.00 8.25
CA GLN A 419 -27.59 -34.77 7.27
C GLN A 419 -26.65 -35.69 6.50
N VAL A 420 -27.01 -36.97 6.40
CA VAL A 420 -26.28 -37.96 5.59
C VAL A 420 -27.28 -38.57 4.61
N GLY A 421 -27.01 -38.42 3.32
CA GLY A 421 -27.88 -38.93 2.26
C GLY A 421 -27.13 -39.18 0.97
N SER A 422 -27.69 -40.02 0.11
CA SER A 422 -27.26 -40.17 -1.28
C SER A 422 -28.28 -39.50 -2.20
N VAL A 423 -27.85 -38.97 -3.34
CA VAL A 423 -28.67 -38.23 -4.31
C VAL A 423 -29.92 -39.02 -4.79
N ASN A 424 -29.98 -40.34 -4.53
CA ASN A 424 -31.07 -41.25 -4.93
C ASN A 424 -31.60 -42.17 -3.79
N GLY A 425 -31.22 -41.94 -2.53
CA GLY A 425 -31.59 -42.81 -1.40
C GLY A 425 -32.51 -42.12 -0.40
N LEU A 426 -33.34 -42.90 0.31
CA LEU A 426 -34.02 -42.46 1.52
C LEU A 426 -32.99 -41.86 2.48
N THR A 427 -33.12 -40.58 2.80
CA THR A 427 -32.34 -39.89 3.83
C THR A 427 -32.53 -40.63 5.14
N THR A 428 -31.50 -41.30 5.64
CA THR A 428 -31.55 -41.97 6.94
C THR A 428 -30.34 -41.60 7.75
N LEU A 429 -30.37 -40.39 8.32
CA LEU A 429 -29.70 -40.10 9.58
C LEU A 429 -30.33 -38.87 10.26
N ASP A 430 -31.56 -39.00 10.77
CA ASP A 430 -32.18 -37.96 11.61
C ASP A 430 -31.62 -38.03 13.03
N LYS A 431 -30.43 -37.46 13.24
CA LYS A 431 -29.96 -37.13 14.59
C LYS A 431 -29.73 -35.64 14.70
N LYS A 432 -30.76 -34.96 15.21
CA LYS A 432 -30.72 -33.55 15.57
C LYS A 432 -30.14 -33.41 16.97
N TRP A 433 -29.12 -32.56 17.13
CA TRP A 433 -28.59 -32.21 18.44
C TRP A 433 -29.14 -30.83 18.79
N ILE A 434 -29.89 -30.77 19.89
CA ILE A 434 -30.51 -29.57 20.47
C ILE A 434 -29.74 -29.26 21.75
#